data_AF-A0AAV2NGT2-F1
#
_entry.id   AF-A0AAV2NGT2-F1
#
_cell.length_a   1.000
_cell.length_b   1.000
_cell.length_c   1.000
_cell.angle_alpha   90.00
_cell.angle_beta   90.00
_cell.angle_gamma   90.00
#
_symmetry.space_group_name_H-M   'P 1'
#
loop_
_entity.id
_entity.type
_entity.pdbx_description
1 polymer ?
#
loop_
_entity_poly.entity_id
_entity_poly.type
_entity_poly.pdbx_seq_one_letter_code
_entity_poly.pdbx_strand_id
1 'polypeptide(L)'
;MATMRRDARDRRQKIEASKWSHMEQLAKWIVNVRQKKLQCHKSPKRDFRMEAVLTHALNKAEYELRAKQLSRMSRWRRLRKQLLKDVDYGSCGLYNATEREVERCKQLVSKRNNVWRTDLCEDLSSLDNFLQQLGEVKSVVQR
;
A
#
# COMPACT_ATOMS: atom_id res chain seq x y z
N MET A 1 -23.56 48.67 22.64
CA MET A 1 -22.30 47.90 22.48
C MET A 1 -22.63 46.60 21.76
N ALA A 2 -22.34 46.50 20.46
CA ALA A 2 -22.67 45.32 19.65
C ALA A 2 -21.52 44.29 19.73
N THR A 3 -21.78 43.13 20.33
CA THR A 3 -20.83 42.02 20.39
C THR A 3 -20.75 41.33 19.03
N MET A 4 -19.63 41.49 18.33
CA MET A 4 -19.32 40.72 17.13
C MET A 4 -19.18 39.24 17.46
N ARG A 5 -20.23 38.46 17.21
CA ARG A 5 -20.15 37.00 17.12
C ARG A 5 -19.35 36.67 15.86
N ARG A 6 -18.04 36.45 15.99
CA ARG A 6 -17.22 35.87 14.92
C ARG A 6 -17.79 34.48 14.59
N ASP A 7 -18.44 34.37 13.44
CA ASP A 7 -19.11 33.15 12.98
C ASP A 7 -18.08 32.00 12.86
N ALA A 8 -18.27 30.95 13.66
CA ALA A 8 -17.39 29.79 13.67
C ALA A 8 -17.47 28.99 12.34
N ARG A 9 -18.51 29.22 11.53
CA ARG A 9 -18.68 28.59 10.21
C ARG A 9 -17.72 29.16 9.17
N ASP A 10 -17.41 30.45 9.25
CA ASP A 10 -16.47 31.12 8.34
C ASP A 10 -15.03 30.58 8.53
N ARG A 11 -14.63 30.25 9.76
CA ARG A 11 -13.32 29.61 10.00
C ARG A 11 -13.24 28.18 9.46
N ARG A 12 -14.35 27.42 9.46
CA ARG A 12 -14.36 26.04 8.94
C ARG A 12 -14.27 26.02 7.41
N GLN A 13 -15.02 26.89 6.74
CA GLN A 13 -14.96 27.01 5.28
C GLN A 13 -13.65 27.63 4.77
N LYS A 14 -13.05 28.56 5.52
CA LYS A 14 -11.77 29.17 5.16
C LYS A 14 -10.57 28.23 5.30
N ILE A 15 -10.69 27.17 6.11
CA ILE A 15 -9.70 26.07 6.19
C ILE A 15 -9.90 25.07 5.03
N GLU A 16 -11.14 24.85 4.59
CA GLU A 16 -11.45 23.97 3.43
C GLU A 16 -11.09 24.59 2.07
N ALA A 17 -11.15 25.92 1.94
CA ALA A 17 -10.90 26.61 0.67
C ALA A 17 -9.40 26.80 0.33
N SER A 18 -8.48 26.50 1.26
CA SER A 18 -7.05 26.76 1.07
C SER A 18 -6.26 25.46 0.93
N LYS A 19 -6.11 25.02 -0.33
CA LYS A 19 -5.31 23.86 -0.80
C LYS A 19 -5.89 22.50 -0.41
N TRP A 20 -6.41 21.78 -1.41
CA TRP A 20 -6.60 20.33 -1.30
C TRP A 20 -5.36 19.68 -0.70
N SER A 21 -5.58 18.74 0.21
CA SER A 21 -4.50 17.93 0.77
C SER A 21 -3.76 17.26 -0.39
N HIS A 22 -2.43 17.18 -0.31
CA HIS A 22 -1.61 16.55 -1.35
C HIS A 22 -2.10 15.13 -1.72
N MET A 23 -2.69 14.40 -0.77
CA MET A 23 -3.32 13.09 -1.03
C MET A 23 -4.60 13.17 -1.86
N GLU A 24 -5.41 14.21 -1.68
CA GLU A 24 -6.64 14.42 -2.46
C GLU A 24 -6.28 14.84 -3.89
N GLN A 25 -5.25 15.67 -4.04
CA GLN A 25 -4.68 16.00 -5.35
C GLN A 25 -4.20 14.74 -6.07
N LEU A 26 -3.47 13.86 -5.37
CA LEU A 26 -2.99 12.58 -5.92
C LEU A 26 -4.15 11.65 -6.29
N ALA A 27 -5.16 11.53 -5.44
CA ALA A 27 -6.35 10.71 -5.71
C ALA A 27 -7.10 11.19 -6.95
N LYS A 28 -7.31 12.51 -7.07
CA LYS A 28 -7.93 13.12 -8.26
C LYS A 28 -7.09 12.90 -9.51
N TRP A 29 -5.78 13.05 -9.40
CA TRP A 29 -4.86 12.80 -10.51
C TRP A 29 -4.93 11.35 -10.98
N ILE A 30 -4.98 10.36 -10.07
CA ILE A 30 -5.15 8.94 -10.42
C ILE A 30 -6.45 8.72 -11.21
N VAL A 31 -7.56 9.31 -10.79
CA VAL A 31 -8.85 9.22 -11.52
C VAL A 31 -8.71 9.80 -12.93
N ASN A 32 -8.09 10.97 -13.08
CA ASN A 32 -7.88 11.59 -14.38
C ASN A 32 -6.99 10.74 -15.30
N VAL A 33 -5.92 10.14 -14.77
CA VAL A 33 -5.02 9.26 -15.54
C VAL A 33 -5.72 7.96 -15.93
N ARG A 34 -6.57 7.37 -15.07
CA ARG A 34 -7.44 6.23 -15.42
C ARG A 34 -8.34 6.57 -16.60
N GLN A 35 -9.01 7.72 -16.53
CA GLN A 35 -9.88 8.19 -17.60
C GLN A 35 -9.07 8.41 -18.90
N LYS A 36 -7.91 9.06 -18.83
CA LYS A 36 -7.06 9.29 -20.00
C LYS A 36 -6.55 7.98 -20.61
N LYS A 37 -6.12 7.02 -19.79
CA LYS A 37 -5.73 5.68 -20.26
C LYS A 37 -6.88 4.97 -20.97
N LEU A 38 -8.09 5.04 -20.41
CA LEU A 38 -9.28 4.45 -21.05
C LEU A 38 -9.57 5.09 -22.41
N GLN A 39 -9.42 6.41 -22.55
CA GLN A 39 -9.58 7.10 -23.83
C GLN A 39 -8.52 6.67 -24.85
N CYS A 40 -7.25 6.57 -24.44
CA CYS A 40 -6.17 6.07 -25.30
C CYS A 40 -6.43 4.63 -25.75
N HIS A 41 -6.91 3.78 -24.84
CA HIS A 41 -7.21 2.37 -25.13
C HIS A 41 -8.39 2.21 -26.11
N LYS A 42 -9.43 3.05 -26.00
CA LYS A 42 -10.60 3.04 -26.88
C LYS A 42 -10.35 3.69 -28.24
N SER A 43 -9.25 4.42 -28.40
CA SER A 43 -8.98 5.15 -29.64
C SER A 43 -8.65 4.18 -30.78
N PRO A 44 -9.19 4.39 -32.00
CA PRO A 44 -8.90 3.54 -33.16
C PRO A 44 -7.44 3.68 -33.64
N LYS A 45 -6.77 4.79 -33.30
CA LYS A 45 -5.33 5.01 -33.53
C LYS A 45 -4.56 4.91 -32.19
N ARG A 46 -4.56 3.71 -31.62
CA ARG A 46 -3.98 3.43 -30.31
C ARG A 46 -2.46 3.61 -30.32
N ASP A 47 -1.97 4.59 -29.55
CA ASP A 47 -0.54 4.75 -29.29
C ASP A 47 -0.12 3.89 -28.09
N PHE A 48 0.53 2.76 -28.39
CA PHE A 48 1.04 1.82 -27.38
C PHE A 48 2.10 2.43 -26.46
N ARG A 49 2.93 3.37 -26.97
CA ARG A 49 3.94 4.04 -26.15
C ARG A 49 3.27 4.91 -25.10
N MET A 50 2.28 5.69 -25.52
CA MET A 50 1.51 6.53 -24.61
C MET A 50 0.76 5.70 -23.56
N GLU A 51 0.16 4.58 -23.94
CA GLU A 51 -0.53 3.70 -22.99
C GLU A 51 0.41 3.04 -21.98
N ALA A 52 1.61 2.64 -22.40
CA ALA A 52 2.64 2.11 -21.51
C ALA A 52 3.06 3.18 -20.48
N VAL A 53 3.30 4.41 -20.93
CA VAL A 53 3.63 5.55 -20.05
C VAL A 53 2.49 5.83 -19.05
N LEU A 54 1.24 5.89 -19.51
CA LEU A 54 0.08 6.10 -18.63
C LEU A 54 -0.09 4.97 -17.63
N THR A 55 0.17 3.73 -18.03
CA THR A 55 0.09 2.55 -17.15
C THR A 55 1.17 2.60 -16.07
N HIS A 56 2.42 2.90 -16.44
CA HIS A 56 3.50 3.04 -15.48
C HIS A 56 3.23 4.18 -14.49
N ALA A 57 2.84 5.35 -15.01
CA ALA A 57 2.56 6.53 -14.20
C ALA A 57 1.40 6.28 -13.21
N LEU A 58 0.35 5.59 -13.66
CA LEU A 58 -0.77 5.18 -12.82
C LEU A 58 -0.33 4.20 -11.72
N ASN A 59 0.38 3.14 -12.08
CA ASN A 59 0.86 2.13 -11.12
C ASN A 59 1.75 2.78 -10.05
N LYS A 60 2.64 3.69 -10.46
CA LYS A 60 3.53 4.41 -9.55
C LYS A 60 2.75 5.29 -8.56
N ALA A 61 1.80 6.08 -9.05
CA ALA A 61 0.97 6.92 -8.18
C ALA A 61 0.10 6.12 -7.22
N GLU A 62 -0.48 5.01 -7.67
CA GLU A 62 -1.27 4.11 -6.81
C GLU A 62 -0.39 3.46 -5.73
N TYR A 63 0.82 3.04 -6.10
CA TYR A 63 1.80 2.51 -5.15
C TYR A 63 2.18 3.58 -4.10
N GLU A 64 2.53 4.79 -4.52
CA GLU A 64 2.91 5.88 -3.61
C GLU A 64 1.76 6.23 -2.65
N LEU A 65 0.53 6.31 -3.15
CA LEU A 65 -0.65 6.55 -2.31
C LEU A 65 -0.81 5.45 -1.26
N ARG A 66 -0.75 4.18 -1.67
CA ARG A 66 -0.85 3.02 -0.75
C ARG A 66 0.28 3.01 0.26
N ALA A 67 1.52 3.25 -0.16
CA ALA A 67 2.68 3.30 0.72
C ALA A 67 2.53 4.40 1.78
N LYS A 68 2.05 5.60 1.40
CA LYS A 68 1.80 6.70 2.34
C LYS A 68 0.66 6.38 3.29
N GLN A 69 -0.43 5.78 2.80
CA GLN A 69 -1.55 5.34 3.65
C GLN A 69 -1.11 4.30 4.68
N LEU A 70 -0.38 3.27 4.25
CA LEU A 70 0.14 2.23 5.13
C LEU A 70 1.14 2.79 6.14
N SER A 71 2.01 3.70 5.73
CA SER A 71 2.94 4.40 6.63
C SER A 71 2.20 5.21 7.70
N ARG A 72 1.17 5.97 7.29
CA ARG A 72 0.30 6.72 8.21
C ARG A 72 -0.44 5.77 9.18
N MET A 73 -1.02 4.68 8.68
CA MET A 73 -1.68 3.68 9.52
C MET A 73 -0.72 3.03 10.50
N SER A 74 0.48 2.64 10.06
CA SER A 74 1.52 2.07 10.91
C SER A 74 1.93 3.05 12.02
N ARG A 75 2.16 4.32 11.66
CA ARG A 75 2.46 5.39 12.63
C ARG A 75 1.34 5.57 13.64
N TRP A 76 0.08 5.59 13.19
CA TRP A 76 -1.08 5.67 14.08
C TRP A 76 -1.21 4.45 15.00
N ARG A 77 -0.96 3.23 14.51
CA ARG A 77 -0.93 2.03 15.35
C ARG A 77 0.17 2.13 16.41
N ARG A 78 1.39 2.55 16.05
CA ARG A 78 2.48 2.74 17.00
C ARG A 78 2.14 3.76 18.08
N LEU A 79 1.65 4.94 17.67
CA LEU A 79 1.26 5.99 18.59
C LEU A 79 0.14 5.51 19.53
N ARG A 80 -0.88 4.84 18.99
CA ARG A 80 -1.99 4.29 19.77
C ARG A 80 -1.49 3.24 20.77
N LYS A 81 -0.59 2.36 20.38
CA LYS A 81 0.05 1.37 21.27
C LYS A 81 0.84 2.06 22.39
N GLN A 82 1.54 3.15 22.11
CA GLN A 82 2.27 3.91 23.13
C GLN A 82 1.32 4.60 24.12
N LEU A 83 0.27 5.25 23.63
CA LEU A 83 -0.68 5.99 24.47
C LEU A 83 -1.59 5.09 25.31
N LEU A 84 -1.88 3.88 24.84
CA LEU A 84 -2.83 2.96 25.49
C LEU A 84 -2.15 1.81 26.24
N LYS A 85 -0.82 1.77 26.33
CA LYS A 85 -0.06 0.60 26.82
C LYS A 85 -0.52 0.08 28.19
N ASP A 86 -0.88 0.99 29.09
CA ASP A 86 -1.22 0.68 30.49
C ASP A 86 -2.72 0.89 30.80
N VAL A 87 -3.55 0.98 29.75
CA VAL A 87 -5.01 1.17 29.87
C VAL A 87 -5.71 -0.17 29.72
N ASP A 88 -6.08 -0.79 30.84
CA ASP A 88 -6.70 -2.13 30.87
C ASP A 88 -8.23 -2.11 31.04
N TYR A 89 -8.88 -0.95 31.03
CA TYR A 89 -10.34 -0.86 31.16
C TYR A 89 -11.06 -0.56 29.83
N GLY A 90 -12.32 -0.98 29.75
CA GLY A 90 -13.21 -0.72 28.62
C GLY A 90 -12.68 -1.24 27.28
N SER A 91 -13.04 -0.53 26.19
CA SER A 91 -12.66 -0.92 24.82
C SER A 91 -11.14 -0.93 24.58
N CYS A 92 -10.36 -0.16 25.36
CA CYS A 92 -8.90 -0.12 25.25
C CYS A 92 -8.24 -1.41 25.78
N GLY A 93 -8.76 -1.96 26.89
CA GLY A 93 -8.26 -3.23 27.43
C GLY A 93 -8.42 -4.41 26.47
N LEU A 94 -9.58 -4.52 25.80
CA LEU A 94 -9.83 -5.56 24.78
C LEU A 94 -8.86 -5.43 23.59
N TYR A 95 -8.61 -4.20 23.13
CA TYR A 95 -7.65 -3.94 22.06
C TYR A 95 -6.23 -4.37 22.47
N ASN A 96 -5.79 -4.00 23.68
CA ASN A 96 -4.46 -4.35 24.20
C ASN A 96 -4.28 -5.86 24.41
N ALA A 97 -5.31 -6.54 24.90
CA ALA A 97 -5.33 -8.01 24.99
C ALA A 97 -5.17 -8.65 23.59
N THR A 98 -5.92 -8.14 22.60
CA THR A 98 -5.84 -8.60 21.20
C THR A 98 -4.46 -8.36 20.59
N GLU A 99 -3.86 -7.17 20.79
CA GLU A 99 -2.51 -6.88 20.29
C GLU A 99 -1.44 -7.77 20.94
N ARG A 100 -1.57 -8.08 22.24
CA ARG A 100 -0.68 -9.03 22.93
C ARG A 100 -0.78 -10.43 22.33
N GLU A 101 -1.99 -10.90 22.04
CA GLU A 101 -2.22 -12.20 21.40
C GLU A 101 -1.63 -12.26 19.98
N VAL A 102 -1.84 -11.20 19.19
CA VAL A 102 -1.26 -11.08 17.83
C VAL A 102 0.27 -11.09 17.89
N GLU A 103 0.88 -10.42 18.86
CA GLU A 103 2.34 -10.45 19.03
C GLU A 103 2.85 -11.84 19.44
N ARG A 104 2.12 -12.54 20.31
CA ARG A 104 2.42 -13.94 20.66
C ARG A 104 2.34 -14.85 19.44
N CYS A 105 1.28 -14.72 18.63
CA CYS A 105 1.13 -15.46 17.38
C CYS A 105 2.25 -15.16 16.39
N LYS A 106 2.67 -13.89 16.23
CA LYS A 106 3.81 -13.53 15.37
C LYS A 106 5.11 -14.16 15.84
N GLN A 107 5.36 -14.18 17.15
CA GLN A 107 6.55 -14.83 17.71
C GLN A 107 6.53 -16.34 17.46
N LEU A 108 5.36 -16.98 17.61
CA LEU A 108 5.17 -18.40 17.31
C LEU A 108 5.37 -18.69 15.81
N VAL A 109 4.80 -17.88 14.92
CA VAL A 109 4.99 -18.00 13.47
C VAL A 109 6.44 -17.73 13.08
N SER A 110 7.12 -16.74 13.69
CA SER A 110 8.54 -16.51 13.42
C SER A 110 9.40 -17.68 13.89
N LYS A 111 9.09 -18.28 15.05
CA LYS A 111 9.76 -19.51 15.52
C LYS A 111 9.48 -20.69 14.58
N ARG A 112 8.23 -20.84 14.13
CA ARG A 112 7.81 -21.92 13.21
C ARG A 112 8.37 -21.75 11.81
N ASN A 113 8.51 -20.51 11.33
CA ASN A 113 9.17 -20.23 10.06
C ASN A 113 10.65 -20.59 10.10
N ASN A 114 11.28 -20.66 11.27
CA ASN A 114 12.63 -21.20 11.41
C ASN A 114 12.62 -22.74 11.34
N VAL A 115 11.58 -23.38 11.87
CA VAL A 115 11.38 -24.85 11.80
C VAL A 115 11.12 -25.30 10.36
N TRP A 116 10.25 -24.58 9.63
CA TRP A 116 9.95 -24.87 8.23
C TRP A 116 11.03 -24.39 7.25
N ARG A 117 12.01 -23.56 7.67
CA ARG A 117 13.12 -23.16 6.77
C ARG A 117 14.15 -24.26 6.63
N THR A 118 14.26 -25.16 7.61
CA THR A 118 15.22 -26.25 7.58
C THR A 118 14.72 -27.42 6.73
N ASP A 119 13.40 -27.71 6.74
CA ASP A 119 12.88 -28.97 6.19
C ASP A 119 11.97 -28.85 4.94
N LEU A 120 11.64 -27.64 4.45
CA LEU A 120 10.82 -27.46 3.22
C LEU A 120 11.62 -27.00 2.00
N CYS A 121 12.94 -26.90 2.11
CA CYS A 121 13.80 -26.54 1.00
C CYS A 121 15.08 -27.40 0.98
N GLU A 122 14.91 -28.70 1.19
CA GLU A 122 15.83 -29.63 0.56
C GLU A 122 15.54 -29.55 -0.95
N ASP A 123 16.41 -28.82 -1.66
CA ASP A 123 16.61 -28.86 -3.11
C ASP A 123 15.68 -28.05 -4.03
N LEU A 124 15.48 -26.75 -3.78
CA LEU A 124 15.22 -25.81 -4.89
C LEU A 124 16.43 -25.68 -5.84
N SER A 125 17.63 -26.03 -5.37
CA SER A 125 18.83 -26.23 -6.19
C SER A 125 18.60 -27.27 -7.29
N SER A 126 17.80 -28.32 -7.04
CA SER A 126 17.46 -29.30 -8.07
C SER A 126 16.61 -28.69 -9.19
N LEU A 127 15.68 -27.80 -8.85
CA LEU A 127 14.83 -27.09 -9.80
C LEU A 127 15.65 -26.05 -10.59
N ASP A 128 16.53 -25.30 -9.93
CA ASP A 128 17.42 -24.35 -10.58
C ASP A 128 18.40 -25.05 -11.55
N ASN A 129 18.96 -26.20 -11.14
CA ASN A 129 19.79 -27.04 -12.01
C ASN A 129 19.01 -27.58 -13.21
N PHE A 130 17.76 -28.02 -13.01
CA PHE A 130 16.89 -28.49 -14.10
C PHE A 130 16.56 -27.36 -15.10
N LEU A 131 16.26 -26.16 -14.61
CA LEU A 131 16.02 -24.98 -15.46
C LEU A 131 17.27 -24.56 -16.24
N GLN A 132 18.46 -24.72 -15.64
CA GLN A 132 19.73 -24.49 -16.31
C GLN A 132 19.97 -25.51 -17.43
N GLN A 133 19.72 -26.80 -17.19
CA GLN A 133 19.77 -27.85 -18.21
C GLN A 133 18.80 -27.59 -19.38
N LEU A 134 17.57 -27.12 -19.10
CA LEU A 134 16.63 -26.73 -20.15
C LEU A 134 17.12 -25.55 -21.00
N GLY A 135 17.93 -24.66 -20.42
CA GLY A 135 18.58 -23.56 -21.14
C GLY A 135 19.63 -24.06 -22.15
N GLU A 136 20.33 -25.15 -21.84
CA GLU A 136 21.32 -25.78 -22.72
C GLU A 136 20.66 -26.56 -23.87
N VAL A 137 19.48 -27.12 -23.65
CA VAL A 137 18.69 -27.85 -24.66
C VAL A 137 17.93 -26.92 -25.63
N LYS A 138 18.09 -25.59 -25.52
CA LYS A 138 17.58 -24.66 -26.55
C LYS A 138 18.24 -24.98 -27.89
N SER A 139 17.58 -25.82 -28.67
CA SER A 139 17.89 -26.05 -30.06
C SER A 139 17.75 -24.73 -30.81
N VAL A 140 18.68 -24.50 -31.73
CA VAL A 140 18.58 -23.42 -32.71
C VAL A 140 17.26 -23.63 -33.45
N VAL A 141 16.28 -22.77 -33.18
CA VAL A 141 15.08 -22.68 -34.01
C VAL A 141 15.56 -22.15 -35.36
N GLN A 142 15.80 -23.07 -36.30
CA GLN A 142 16.02 -22.70 -37.69
C GLN A 142 14.71 -22.10 -38.21
N ARG A 143 14.78 -20.83 -38.63
CA ARG A 143 13.70 -20.13 -39.31
C ARG A 143 13.78 -20.37 -40.81
#